data_AF-A0AB37EBA5-F1
#
_entry.id   AF-A0AB37EBA5-F1
#
_cell.length_a   1.000
_cell.length_b   1.000
_cell.length_c   1.000
_cell.angle_alpha   90.00
_cell.angle_beta   90.00
_cell.angle_gamma   90.00
#
_symmetry.space_group_name_H-M   'P 1'
#
loop_
_entity.id
_entity.type
_entity.pdbx_description
1 polymer ?
#
loop_
_entity_poly.entity_id
_entity_poly.type
_entity_poly.pdbx_seq_one_letter_code
_entity_poly.pdbx_strand_id
1 'polypeptide(L)'
;MADAGAPAPTPNYDWLLNQEARENTLAYGVANSDEVKLKLFCGSGSGALELAAVLEKPSRQLHLESGGDTENYPATSEDAGVTDGHYAEAKARTRDPVFQRFRRLGWIAVWDGDRRRTYAAHPQTRADIERFFVACD
;
A
#
# COMPACT_ATOMS: atom_id res chain seq x y z
N MET A 1 12.22 -6.79 21.35
CA MET A 1 11.69 -5.42 21.55
C MET A 1 12.27 -4.54 20.46
N ALA A 2 11.42 -4.11 19.53
CA ALA A 2 11.61 -2.93 18.71
C ALA A 2 10.20 -2.40 18.47
N ASP A 3 9.72 -1.59 19.41
CA ASP A 3 8.61 -0.69 19.12
C ASP A 3 9.23 0.38 18.22
N ALA A 4 9.41 0.04 16.94
CA ALA A 4 9.82 1.01 15.95
C ALA A 4 8.66 1.99 15.87
N GLY A 5 8.81 3.13 16.55
CA GLY A 5 7.83 4.19 16.57
C GLY A 5 7.35 4.47 15.14
N ALA A 6 6.05 4.80 15.01
CA ALA A 6 5.45 5.03 13.71
C ALA A 6 6.33 5.99 12.88
N PRO A 7 6.66 5.63 11.62
CA PRO A 7 7.45 6.49 10.76
C PRO A 7 6.74 7.84 10.59
N ALA A 8 7.52 8.91 10.52
CA ALA A 8 6.98 10.23 10.23
C ALA A 8 6.41 10.26 8.80
N PRO A 9 5.28 10.95 8.57
CA PRO A 9 4.76 11.20 7.23
C PRO A 9 5.81 11.90 6.36
N THR A 10 5.92 11.47 5.10
CA THR A 10 6.82 12.11 4.15
C THR A 10 6.15 13.37 3.59
N PRO A 11 6.81 14.54 3.57
CA PRO A 11 6.25 15.74 2.98
C PRO A 11 5.77 15.51 1.54
N ASN A 12 4.59 16.03 1.19
CA ASN A 12 3.93 15.91 -0.11
C ASN A 12 3.47 14.52 -0.54
N TYR A 13 3.71 13.47 0.24
CA TYR A 13 3.13 12.15 0.00
C TYR A 13 2.04 11.85 1.02
N ASP A 14 0.96 11.24 0.55
CA ASP A 14 -0.09 10.79 1.44
C ASP A 14 -0.89 9.65 0.83
N TRP A 15 -1.80 9.10 1.63
CA TRP A 15 -2.84 8.19 1.20
C TRP A 15 -4.03 8.97 0.64
N LEU A 16 -4.39 8.65 -0.60
CA LEU A 16 -5.52 9.21 -1.32
C LEU A 16 -6.55 8.11 -1.54
N LEU A 17 -7.74 8.31 -1.00
CA LEU A 17 -8.88 7.41 -1.18
C LEU A 17 -9.70 7.87 -2.39
N ASN A 18 -9.98 6.94 -3.31
CA ASN A 18 -11.01 7.08 -4.32
C ASN A 18 -12.04 5.96 -4.16
N GLN A 19 -13.32 6.31 -4.08
CA GLN A 19 -14.42 5.35 -3.93
C GLN A 19 -15.36 5.46 -5.12
N GLU A 20 -15.40 4.41 -5.94
CA GLU A 20 -16.30 4.31 -7.08
C GLU A 20 -17.39 3.26 -6.81
N ALA A 21 -18.42 3.23 -7.65
CA ALA A 21 -19.57 2.34 -7.45
C ALA A 21 -19.22 0.83 -7.45
N ARG A 22 -18.08 0.43 -8.03
CA ARG A 22 -17.67 -0.98 -8.18
C ARG A 22 -16.31 -1.31 -7.59
N GLU A 23 -15.45 -0.30 -7.44
CA GLU A 23 -14.07 -0.48 -7.00
C GLU A 23 -13.69 0.66 -6.08
N ASN A 24 -13.01 0.34 -4.99
CA ASN A 24 -12.39 1.32 -4.11
C ASN A 24 -10.88 1.23 -4.34
N THR A 25 -10.22 2.38 -4.35
CA THR A 25 -8.78 2.49 -4.50
C THR A 25 -8.22 3.32 -3.35
N LEU A 26 -7.12 2.85 -2.77
CA LEU A 26 -6.33 3.60 -1.81
C LEU A 26 -4.89 3.66 -2.34
N ALA A 27 -4.43 4.86 -2.69
CA ALA A 27 -3.13 5.07 -3.33
C ALA A 27 -2.22 5.92 -2.45
N TYR A 28 -0.96 5.52 -2.30
CA TYR A 28 0.09 6.34 -1.68
C TYR A 28 0.92 7.03 -2.75
N GLY A 29 0.89 8.35 -2.78
CA GLY A 29 1.52 9.15 -3.83
C GLY A 29 1.48 10.64 -3.55
N VAL A 30 1.86 11.42 -4.56
CA VAL A 30 1.75 12.88 -4.52
C VAL A 30 0.37 13.27 -5.07
N ALA A 31 -0.36 14.12 -4.34
CA ALA A 31 -1.66 14.59 -4.78
C ALA A 31 -1.57 15.36 -6.11
N ASN A 32 -2.49 15.08 -7.05
CA ASN A 32 -2.53 15.68 -8.38
C ASN A 32 -1.25 15.48 -9.20
N SER A 33 -0.61 14.31 -9.06
CA SER A 33 0.58 13.92 -9.78
C SER A 33 0.47 12.47 -10.24
N ASP A 34 1.20 12.12 -11.30
CA ASP A 34 1.36 10.73 -11.76
C ASP A 34 2.27 9.91 -10.83
N GLU A 35 2.86 10.56 -9.81
CA GLU A 35 3.74 9.89 -8.87
C GLU A 35 2.96 9.09 -7.81
N VAL A 36 2.86 7.78 -8.03
CA VAL A 36 2.28 6.81 -7.11
C VAL A 36 3.28 5.71 -6.77
N LYS A 37 3.37 5.32 -5.50
CA LYS A 37 4.31 4.28 -5.03
C LYS A 37 3.62 2.95 -4.73
N LEU A 38 2.41 3.00 -4.17
CA LEU A 38 1.63 1.83 -3.79
C LEU A 38 0.14 2.12 -4.01
N LYS A 39 -0.59 1.17 -4.58
CA LYS A 39 -2.05 1.19 -4.71
C LYS A 39 -2.63 -0.10 -4.16
N LEU A 40 -3.76 0.03 -3.49
CA LEU A 40 -4.60 -1.07 -3.04
C LEU A 40 -5.96 -0.89 -3.72
N PHE A 41 -6.46 -1.96 -4.33
CA PHE A 41 -7.75 -2.01 -4.99
C PHE A 41 -8.60 -3.09 -4.36
N CYS A 42 -9.91 -2.86 -4.31
CA CYS A 42 -10.86 -3.87 -3.90
C CYS A 42 -12.24 -3.62 -4.54
N GLY A 43 -12.96 -4.71 -4.81
CA GLY A 43 -14.41 -4.61 -5.01
C GLY A 43 -15.11 -4.43 -3.67
N SER A 44 -16.18 -3.64 -3.64
CA SER A 44 -16.96 -3.38 -2.42
C SER A 44 -17.47 -4.69 -1.79
N GLY A 45 -17.20 -4.91 -0.51
CA GLY A 45 -17.61 -6.11 0.24
C GLY A 45 -16.97 -7.44 -0.22
N SER A 46 -15.89 -7.39 -1.01
CA SER A 46 -15.24 -8.60 -1.54
C SER A 46 -14.24 -9.23 -0.57
N GLY A 47 -13.62 -8.43 0.31
CA GLY A 47 -12.47 -8.80 1.13
C GLY A 47 -11.21 -9.17 0.35
N ALA A 48 -11.24 -9.10 -0.99
CA ALA A 48 -10.12 -9.36 -1.87
C ALA A 48 -9.37 -8.05 -2.13
N LEU A 49 -8.04 -8.11 -2.04
CA LEU A 49 -7.16 -6.98 -2.34
C LEU A 49 -6.30 -7.29 -3.56
N GLU A 50 -6.22 -6.34 -4.46
CA GLU A 50 -5.19 -6.28 -5.49
C GLU A 50 -4.21 -5.17 -5.11
N LEU A 51 -2.93 -5.48 -5.20
CA LEU A 51 -1.84 -4.62 -4.78
C LEU A 51 -1.04 -4.26 -6.02
N ALA A 52 -0.69 -3.00 -6.14
CA ALA A 52 0.23 -2.54 -7.17
C ALA A 52 1.30 -1.62 -6.59
N ALA A 53 2.56 -1.98 -6.74
CA ALA A 53 3.69 -1.21 -6.22
C ALA A 53 4.66 -0.85 -7.35
N VAL A 54 5.28 0.32 -7.24
CA VAL A 54 6.40 0.71 -8.11
C VAL A 54 7.71 0.41 -7.38
N LEU A 55 8.49 -0.53 -7.91
CA LEU A 55 9.77 -0.98 -7.38
C LEU A 55 10.93 -0.48 -8.25
N GLU A 56 12.13 -0.29 -7.69
CA GLU A 56 13.33 0.02 -8.48
C GLU A 56 13.85 -1.18 -9.26
N LYS A 57 13.60 -2.40 -8.76
CA LYS A 57 14.04 -3.66 -9.38
C LYS A 57 12.86 -4.60 -9.61
N PRO A 58 12.92 -5.45 -10.64
CA PRO A 58 11.85 -6.41 -10.87
C PRO A 58 11.85 -7.44 -9.73
N SER A 59 10.68 -7.71 -9.19
CA SER A 59 10.52 -8.68 -8.11
C SER A 59 9.38 -9.67 -8.41
N ARG A 60 9.58 -10.93 -8.04
CA ARG A 60 8.52 -11.95 -8.09
C ARG A 60 7.68 -11.98 -6.82
N GLN A 61 8.00 -11.12 -5.86
CA GLN A 61 7.34 -11.05 -4.58
C GLN A 61 7.19 -9.59 -4.14
N LEU A 62 6.02 -9.26 -3.60
CA LEU A 62 5.79 -8.01 -2.91
C LEU A 62 5.87 -8.27 -1.40
N HIS A 63 6.95 -7.79 -0.79
CA HIS A 63 7.17 -7.93 0.64
C HIS A 63 6.66 -6.68 1.36
N LEU A 64 5.65 -6.86 2.19
CA LEU A 64 5.00 -5.80 2.96
C LEU A 64 5.25 -5.97 4.45
N GLU A 65 5.34 -4.84 5.13
CA GLU A 65 5.48 -4.80 6.59
C GLU A 65 4.61 -3.69 7.19
N SER A 66 3.95 -3.96 8.31
CA SER A 66 3.34 -2.92 9.14
C SER A 66 3.51 -3.28 10.61
N GLY A 67 4.05 -2.38 11.42
CA GLY A 67 4.06 -2.53 12.88
C GLY A 67 4.65 -3.83 13.45
N GLY A 68 5.58 -4.48 12.73
CA GLY A 68 6.18 -5.76 13.10
C GLY A 68 5.55 -6.99 12.43
N ASP A 69 4.39 -6.84 11.79
CA ASP A 69 3.77 -7.89 10.96
C ASP A 69 4.34 -7.78 9.55
N THR A 70 4.79 -8.90 8.98
CA THR A 70 5.41 -9.00 7.66
C THR A 70 4.70 -10.06 6.82
N GLU A 71 4.43 -9.76 5.55
CA GLU A 71 3.83 -10.70 4.61
C GLU A 71 4.54 -10.65 3.26
N ASN A 72 4.64 -11.80 2.59
CA ASN A 72 5.25 -11.92 1.25
C ASN A 72 4.21 -12.45 0.26
N TYR A 73 3.81 -11.60 -0.69
CA TYR A 73 2.83 -11.96 -1.71
C TYR A 73 3.53 -12.32 -3.02
N PRO A 74 3.19 -13.44 -3.68
CA PRO A 74 3.60 -13.68 -5.05
C PRO A 74 3.16 -12.52 -5.94
N ALA A 75 4.09 -11.99 -6.72
CA ALA A 75 3.86 -10.82 -7.57
C ALA A 75 4.37 -11.06 -8.99
N THR A 76 3.71 -10.42 -9.95
CA THR A 76 4.20 -10.29 -11.32
C THR A 76 4.76 -8.88 -11.48
N SER A 77 6.03 -8.75 -11.88
CA SER A 77 6.62 -7.45 -12.20
C SER A 77 6.76 -7.29 -13.70
N GLU A 78 6.32 -6.15 -14.22
CA GLU A 78 6.53 -5.72 -15.59
C GLU A 78 7.27 -4.38 -15.60
N ASP A 79 7.95 -4.05 -16.71
CA ASP A 79 8.58 -2.74 -16.86
C ASP A 79 7.49 -1.67 -16.87
N ALA A 80 7.65 -0.62 -16.07
CA ALA A 80 6.64 0.43 -15.93
C ALA A 80 6.47 1.31 -17.19
N GLY A 81 7.21 0.99 -18.27
CA GLY A 81 7.09 1.55 -19.61
C GLY A 81 7.55 3.01 -19.71
N VAL A 82 6.75 3.93 -19.17
CA VAL A 82 6.93 5.39 -19.28
C VAL A 82 7.64 5.98 -18.06
N THR A 83 7.60 5.30 -16.91
CA THR A 83 8.29 5.72 -15.67
C THR A 83 9.50 4.83 -15.39
N ASP A 84 10.50 5.38 -14.71
CA ASP A 84 11.60 4.58 -14.16
C ASP A 84 11.05 3.64 -13.08
N GLY A 85 11.29 2.33 -13.25
CA GLY A 85 10.92 1.30 -12.28
C GLY A 85 10.14 0.13 -12.88
N HIS A 86 9.70 -0.77 -12.00
CA HIS A 86 8.93 -1.96 -12.34
C HIS A 86 7.60 -1.93 -11.60
N TYR A 87 6.53 -2.20 -12.32
CA TYR A 87 5.18 -2.28 -11.78
C TYR A 87 4.94 -3.70 -11.31
N ALA A 88 4.85 -3.89 -9.99
CA ALA A 88 4.65 -5.18 -9.35
C ALA A 88 3.20 -5.33 -8.87
N GLU A 89 2.51 -6.35 -9.38
CA GLU A 89 1.13 -6.65 -9.04
C GLU A 89 1.03 -7.92 -8.20
N ALA A 90 0.25 -7.88 -7.13
CA ALA A 90 0.04 -9.02 -6.24
C ALA A 90 -1.41 -9.10 -5.75
N LYS A 91 -1.82 -10.28 -5.30
CA LYS A 91 -3.14 -10.51 -4.69
C LYS A 91 -3.01 -10.78 -3.20
N ALA A 92 -3.93 -10.24 -2.42
CA ALA A 92 -3.99 -10.37 -0.98
C ALA A 92 -5.43 -10.34 -0.47
N ARG A 93 -5.62 -10.29 0.85
CA ARG A 93 -6.92 -10.12 1.50
C ARG A 93 -6.88 -9.01 2.53
N THR A 94 -8.00 -8.31 2.70
CA THR A 94 -8.14 -7.25 3.71
C THR A 94 -7.85 -7.76 5.12
N ARG A 95 -8.13 -9.04 5.38
CA ARG A 95 -7.95 -9.72 6.66
C ARG A 95 -6.53 -10.21 6.93
N ASP A 96 -5.59 -10.09 5.98
CA ASP A 96 -4.21 -10.51 6.23
C ASP A 96 -3.60 -9.64 7.34
N PRO A 97 -2.76 -10.21 8.24
CA PRO A 97 -2.28 -9.52 9.44
C PRO A 97 -1.64 -8.16 9.15
N VAL A 98 -0.83 -8.06 8.09
CA VAL A 98 -0.17 -6.81 7.69
C VAL A 98 -1.17 -5.69 7.37
N PHE A 99 -2.31 -6.01 6.76
CA PHE A 99 -3.34 -5.02 6.40
C PHE A 99 -4.22 -4.64 7.58
N GLN A 100 -4.52 -5.59 8.46
CA GLN A 100 -5.18 -5.29 9.75
C GLN A 100 -4.30 -4.37 10.61
N ARG A 101 -2.98 -4.59 10.58
CA ARG A 101 -2.01 -3.75 11.27
C ARG A 101 -1.87 -2.38 10.62
N PHE A 102 -1.83 -2.30 9.29
CA PHE A 102 -1.83 -1.05 8.52
C PHE A 102 -3.09 -0.21 8.81
N ARG A 103 -4.27 -0.82 8.74
CA ARG A 103 -5.56 -0.17 9.10
C ARG A 103 -5.50 0.47 10.47
N ARG A 104 -4.96 -0.25 11.47
CA ARG A 104 -4.84 0.26 12.83
C ARG A 104 -3.77 1.36 12.96
N LEU A 105 -2.61 1.22 12.33
CA LEU A 105 -1.46 2.10 12.56
C LEU A 105 -1.39 3.30 11.62
N GLY A 106 -2.01 3.24 10.45
CA GLY A 106 -1.94 4.27 9.42
C GLY A 106 -0.62 4.29 8.63
N TRP A 107 0.19 3.23 8.70
CA TRP A 107 1.40 3.11 7.90
C TRP A 107 1.71 1.67 7.51
N ILE A 108 2.33 1.50 6.34
CA ILE A 108 2.85 0.24 5.81
C ILE A 108 4.21 0.51 5.18
N ALA A 109 5.02 -0.52 4.99
CA ALA A 109 6.28 -0.46 4.28
C ALA A 109 6.33 -1.50 3.17
N VAL A 110 6.97 -1.12 2.06
CA VAL A 110 7.34 -2.02 0.97
C VAL A 110 8.85 -2.25 1.04
N TRP A 111 9.25 -3.51 0.95
CA TRP A 111 10.65 -3.89 0.80
C TRP A 111 11.01 -4.04 -0.68
N ASP A 112 12.04 -3.32 -1.10
CA ASP A 112 12.60 -3.32 -2.45
C ASP A 112 14.06 -3.79 -2.36
N GLY A 113 14.24 -5.12 -2.43
CA GLY A 113 15.47 -5.77 -1.99
C GLY A 113 15.74 -5.48 -0.51
N ASP A 114 16.90 -4.90 -0.22
CA ASP A 114 17.30 -4.52 1.15
C ASP A 114 16.75 -3.15 1.58
N ARG A 115 16.09 -2.41 0.68
CA ARG A 115 15.57 -1.07 0.97
C ARG A 115 14.15 -1.15 1.50
N ARG A 116 13.94 -0.71 2.74
CA ARG A 116 12.63 -0.55 3.36
C ARG A 116 12.08 0.85 3.07
N ARG A 117 10.97 0.94 2.34
CA ARG A 117 10.25 2.20 2.07
C ARG A 117 8.99 2.27 2.92
N THR A 118 8.92 3.24 3.82
CA THR A 118 7.76 3.44 4.71
C THR A 118 6.79 4.47 4.13
N TYR A 119 5.50 4.15 4.18
CA TYR A 119 4.40 4.96 3.67
C TYR A 119 3.43 5.28 4.82
N ALA A 120 3.70 6.39 5.51
CA ALA A 120 2.92 6.83 6.66
C ALA A 120 1.88 7.87 6.24
N ALA A 121 0.65 7.69 6.72
CA ALA A 121 -0.42 8.67 6.55
C ALA A 121 -0.17 9.91 7.40
N HIS A 122 -0.56 11.07 6.87
CA HIS A 122 -0.76 12.22 7.74
C HIS A 122 -1.94 11.97 8.70
N PRO A 123 -1.96 12.63 9.88
CA PRO A 123 -3.05 12.44 10.83
C PRO A 123 -4.46 12.66 10.25
N GLN A 124 -4.58 13.54 9.25
CA GLN A 124 -5.84 13.91 8.61
C GLN A 124 -6.37 12.82 7.66
N THR A 125 -5.49 12.04 7.02
CA THR A 125 -5.83 11.02 6.01
C THR A 125 -5.97 9.62 6.60
N ARG A 126 -5.62 9.43 7.88
CA ARG A 126 -5.79 8.13 8.57
C ARG A 126 -7.24 7.64 8.55
N ALA A 127 -8.22 8.55 8.57
CA ALA A 127 -9.64 8.21 8.47
C ALA A 127 -10.00 7.59 7.10
N ASP A 128 -9.28 7.95 6.04
CA ASP A 128 -9.53 7.45 4.70
C ASP A 128 -9.00 6.01 4.51
N ILE A 129 -7.93 5.64 5.21
CA ILE A 129 -7.49 4.24 5.29
C ILE A 129 -8.59 3.38 5.92
N GLU A 130 -9.18 3.82 7.02
CA GLU A 130 -10.28 3.09 7.67
C GLU A 130 -11.50 2.96 6.75
N ARG A 131 -11.89 4.06 6.07
CA ARG A 131 -13.00 4.06 5.11
C ARG A 131 -12.78 3.08 3.96
N PHE A 132 -11.56 2.99 3.44
CA PHE A 132 -11.20 2.00 2.42
C PHE A 132 -11.48 0.58 2.91
N PHE A 133 -10.93 0.20 4.07
CA PHE A 133 -11.11 -1.16 4.59
C PHE A 133 -12.56 -1.49 4.92
N VAL A 134 -13.32 -0.52 5.44
CA VAL A 134 -14.77 -0.69 5.67
C VAL A 134 -15.54 -0.89 4.37
N ALA A 135 -15.14 -0.25 3.27
CA ALA A 135 -15.80 -0.44 1.98
C ALA A 135 -15.43 -1.79 1.34
N CYS A 136 -14.22 -2.29 1.59
CA CYS A 136 -13.73 -3.55 1.03
C CYS A 136 -14.24 -4.80 1.76
N ASP A 137 -14.47 -4.71 3.07
CA ASP A 137 -14.94 -5.82 3.94
C ASP A 137 -16.45 -6.11 3.78
#